data_AF-A0A345YSZ2-F1
#
_entry.id   AF-A0A345YSZ2-F1
#
_cell.length_a   1.000
_cell.length_b   1.000
_cell.length_c   1.000
_cell.angle_alpha   90.00
_cell.angle_beta   90.00
_cell.angle_gamma   90.00
#
_symmetry.space_group_name_H-M   'P 1'
#
loop_
_entity.id
_entity.type
_entity.pdbx_description
1 polymer ?
#
loop_
_entity_poly.entity_id
_entity_poly.type
_entity_poly.pdbx_seq_one_letter_code
_entity_poly.pdbx_strand_id
1 'polypeptide(L)' 'MLERESRRRDGLPCGTPEEREVLERWKDLLARSGAVVEYVPETAQGFVLVHAQEVAGEDLIRRPGPR' A
#
# COMPACT_ATOMS: atom_id res chain seq x y z
N MET A 1 -11.63 5.16 -2.40
CA MET A 1 -10.81 3.93 -2.45
C MET A 1 -10.08 3.69 -1.14
N LEU A 2 -9.32 4.66 -0.65
CA LEU A 2 -8.57 4.57 0.62
C LEU A 2 -9.44 4.31 1.85
N GLU A 3 -10.60 4.95 1.97
CA GLU A 3 -11.58 4.64 3.04
C GLU A 3 -12.09 3.18 3.02
N ARG A 4 -12.14 2.55 1.85
CA ARG A 4 -12.59 1.14 1.74
C ARG A 4 -11.48 0.17 2.13
N GLU A 5 -10.24 0.50 1.82
CA GLU A 5 -9.08 -0.28 2.31
C GLU A 5 -8.97 -0.21 3.83
N SER A 6 -9.14 0.99 4.39
CA SER A 6 -9.24 1.23 5.83
C SER A 6 -10.27 0.31 6.48
N ARG A 7 -11.54 0.38 6.05
CA ARG A 7 -12.61 -0.47 6.57
C ARG A 7 -12.28 -1.95 6.43
N ARG A 8 -11.69 -2.37 5.31
CA ARG A 8 -11.30 -3.77 5.10
C ARG A 8 -10.24 -4.22 6.12
N ARG A 9 -9.22 -3.40 6.39
CA ARG A 9 -8.17 -3.72 7.37
C ARG A 9 -8.71 -3.75 8.80
N ASP A 10 -9.68 -2.90 9.11
CA ASP A 10 -10.39 -2.89 10.41
C ASP A 10 -11.47 -3.98 10.54
N GLY A 11 -11.58 -4.88 9.55
CA GLY A 11 -12.59 -5.95 9.56
C GLY A 11 -14.04 -5.46 9.39
N LEU A 12 -14.21 -4.19 9.01
CA LEU A 12 -15.51 -3.56 8.79
C LEU A 12 -16.05 -3.87 7.38
N PRO A 13 -17.38 -3.80 7.18
CA PRO A 13 -17.98 -3.94 5.86
C PRO A 13 -17.40 -2.91 4.87
N CYS A 14 -16.73 -3.40 3.83
CA CYS A 14 -15.96 -2.58 2.89
C CYS A 14 -16.58 -2.51 1.48
N GLY A 15 -17.91 -2.53 1.39
CA GLY A 15 -18.65 -2.43 0.13
C GLY A 15 -19.13 -3.78 -0.42
N THR A 16 -19.63 -3.76 -1.65
CA THR A 16 -20.11 -4.95 -2.38
C THR A 16 -18.94 -5.82 -2.90
N PRO A 17 -19.18 -7.06 -3.36
CA PRO A 17 -18.15 -7.90 -3.98
C PRO A 17 -17.45 -7.22 -5.16
N GLU A 18 -18.19 -6.51 -6.01
CA GLU A 18 -17.65 -5.76 -7.15
C GLU A 18 -16.71 -4.64 -6.70
N GLU A 19 -17.07 -3.94 -5.62
CA GLU A 19 -16.26 -2.87 -5.05
C GLU A 19 -14.95 -3.38 -4.44
N ARG A 20 -14.95 -4.62 -3.93
CA ARG A 20 -13.74 -5.30 -3.48
C ARG A 20 -12.83 -5.68 -4.63
N GLU A 21 -13.37 -6.14 -5.75
CA GLU A 21 -12.56 -6.42 -6.95
C GLU A 21 -11.90 -5.15 -7.50
N VAL A 22 -12.63 -4.04 -7.49
CA VAL A 22 -12.08 -2.73 -7.89
C VAL A 22 -10.95 -2.32 -6.95
N LEU A 23 -11.09 -2.58 -5.64
CA LEU A 23 -10.04 -2.33 -4.64
C LEU A 23 -8.78 -3.16 -4.89
N GLU A 24 -8.92 -4.45 -5.20
CA GLU A 24 -7.76 -5.29 -5.50
C GLU A 24 -7.07 -4.88 -6.80
N ARG A 25 -7.84 -4.57 -7.86
CA ARG A 25 -7.27 -4.07 -9.12
C ARG A 25 -6.49 -2.77 -8.92
N TRP A 26 -6.99 -1.88 -8.08
CA TRP A 26 -6.29 -0.64 -7.75
C TRP A 26 -4.99 -0.89 -6.99
N LYS A 27 -4.96 -1.84 -6.04
CA LYS A 27 -3.73 -2.25 -5.35
C LYS A 27 -2.72 -2.90 -6.30
N ASP A 28 -3.19 -3.72 -7.24
CA ASP A 28 -2.33 -4.32 -8.26
C ASP A 28 -1.68 -3.26 -9.17
N LEU A 29 -2.44 -2.21 -9.54
CA LEU A 29 -1.91 -1.09 -10.30
C LEU A 29 -0.84 -0.33 -9.53
N LEU A 30 -1.07 -0.08 -8.23
CA LEU A 30 -0.09 0.55 -7.36
C LEU A 30 1.20 -0.27 -7.28
N ALA A 31 1.09 -1.57 -7.00
CA ALA A 31 2.23 -2.47 -6.95
C ALA A 31 3.04 -2.49 -8.28
N ARG A 32 2.35 -2.52 -9.42
CA ARG A 32 3.00 -2.45 -10.75
C ARG A 32 3.70 -1.11 -11.01
N SER A 33 3.19 -0.02 -10.45
CA SER A 33 3.82 1.30 -10.50
C SER A 33 4.91 1.50 -9.43
N GLY A 34 5.26 0.44 -8.69
CA GLY A 34 6.22 0.52 -7.58
C GLY A 34 5.68 1.27 -6.36
N ALA A 35 4.39 1.54 -6.29
CA ALA A 35 3.78 2.26 -5.18
C ALA A 35 3.17 1.29 -4.15
N VAL A 36 3.34 1.60 -2.87
CA VAL A 36 2.75 0.91 -1.73
C VAL A 36 1.81 1.87 -1.01
N VAL A 37 0.61 1.41 -0.68
CA VAL A 37 -0.33 2.13 0.18
C VAL A 37 -0.40 1.43 1.53
N GLU A 38 -0.23 2.21 2.58
CA GLU A 38 -0.38 1.78 3.96
C GLU A 38 -1.47 2.58 4.66
N TYR A 39 -2.35 1.87 5.37
CA TYR A 39 -3.38 2.49 6.19
C TYR A 39 -2.81 2.79 7.57
N VAL A 40 -2.82 4.07 7.96
CA VAL A 40 -2.30 4.54 9.25
C VAL A 40 -3.35 5.46 9.89
N PRO A 41 -4.36 4.90 10.59
CA PRO A 41 -5.49 5.65 11.15
C PRO A 41 -5.08 6.76 12.12
N GLU A 42 -3.90 6.63 12.73
CA GLU A 42 -3.35 7.58 13.70
C GLU A 42 -2.83 8.87 13.06
N THR A 43 -2.69 8.90 11.73
CA THR A 43 -2.29 10.11 10.98
C THR A 43 -3.51 10.93 10.58
N ALA A 44 -3.36 12.25 10.47
CA ALA A 44 -4.45 13.13 10.05
C ALA A 44 -5.02 12.77 8.66
N GLN A 45 -4.19 12.20 7.78
CA GLN A 45 -4.63 11.72 6.47
C GLN A 45 -5.24 10.31 6.50
N GLY A 46 -4.90 9.49 7.50
CA GLY A 46 -5.35 8.10 7.61
C GLY A 46 -4.64 7.11 6.68
N PHE A 47 -3.82 7.58 5.74
CA PHE A 47 -3.11 6.74 4.78
C PHE A 47 -1.77 7.35 4.36
N VAL A 48 -0.83 6.48 3.99
CA VAL A 48 0.48 6.83 3.46
C VAL A 48 0.65 6.14 2.11
N LEU A 49 0.97 6.92 1.08
CA LEU A 49 1.34 6.42 -0.25
C LEU A 49 2.85 6.60 -0.42
N VAL A 50 3.56 5.49 -0.58
CA VAL A 50 5.01 5.47 -0.78
C VAL A 50 5.29 4.96 -2.18
N HIS A 51 5.89 5.80 -3.03
CA HIS A 51 6.41 5.37 -4.32
C HIS A 51 7.82 4.79 -4.12
N ALA A 52 8.10 3.64 -4.73
CA ALA A 52 9.46 3.17 -4.90
C ALA A 52 10.22 4.24 -5.67
N GLN A 53 11.27 4.76 -5.06
CA GLN A 53 12.19 5.62 -5.75
C GLN A 53 12.87 4.77 -6.83
N GLU A 54 12.88 5.23 -8.09
CA GLU A 54 13.76 4.66 -9.11
C GLU A 54 15.19 4.93 -8.65
N VAL A 55 15.77 3.98 -7.91
CA VAL A 55 17.16 4.09 -7.54
C VAL A 55 17.94 3.81 -8.81
N ALA A 56 18.47 4.87 -9.42
CA ALA A 56 19.64 4.77 -10.26
C ALA A 56 20.81 4.28 -9.38
N GLY A 57 20.84 2.98 -9.07
CA GLY A 57 22.07 2.26 -8.76
C GLY A 57 22.49 2.01 -7.31
N GLU A 58 21.64 2.04 -6.28
CA GLU A 58 22.09 1.62 -4.93
C GLU A 58 21.09 0.75 -4.16
N ASP A 59 21.55 -0.46 -3.82
CA ASP A 59 20.90 -1.43 -2.94
C ASP A 59 20.46 -0.79 -1.61
N LEU A 60 19.14 -0.58 -1.47
CA LEU A 60 18.51 -0.01 -0.26
C LEU A 60 18.51 -0.95 0.96
N ILE A 61 18.98 -2.20 0.84
CA ILE A 61 19.11 -3.13 1.97
C ILE A 61 20.46 -3.84 1.91
N ARG A 62 21.50 -3.24 2.48
CA ARG A 62 22.74 -3.98 2.78
C ARG A 62 22.47 -4.89 3.99
N ARG A 63 22.44 -6.21 3.76
CA ARG A 63 22.56 -7.19 4.85
C ARG A 63 23.89 -6.96 5.57
N PRO A 64 23.96 -7.04 6.91
CA PRO A 64 25.24 -6.97 7.61
C PRO A 64 26.14 -8.10 7.11
N GLY A 65 27.36 -7.75 6.68
CA GLY A 65 28.34 -8.73 6.19
C GLY A 65 28.71 -9.73 7.29
N PRO A 66 29.01 -10.99 6.93
CA PRO A 66 29.40 -12.00 7.91
C PRO A 66 30.68 -11.54 8.63
N ARG A 67 30.66 -11.57 9.96
CA ARG A 67 31.85 -11.43 10.80
C ARG A 67 32.71 -12.68 10.71
#